data_AF-A0A838JBT0-F1
#
_entry.id   AF-A0A838JBT0-F1
#
_cell.length_a   1.000
_cell.length_b   1.000
_cell.length_c   1.000
_cell.angle_alpha   90.00
_cell.angle_beta   90.00
_cell.angle_gamma   90.00
#
_symmetry.space_group_name_H-M   'P 1'
#
loop_
_entity.id
_entity.type
_entity.pdbx_description
1 polymer ?
#
loop_
_entity_poly.entity_id
_entity_poly.type
_entity_poly.pdbx_seq_one_letter_code
_entity_poly.pdbx_strand_id
1 'polypeptide(L)'
;MLSFDAIESIKLLSLNVEYLILAVGVVAIIRTSLTASEVKAHWLTQAPDRNEASKLATVPADLSSVVEKLVSSDVLWHPTARMRLIQFLFHTYGVNAVTEAFK
;
A
#
# COMPACT_ATOMS: atom_id res chain seq x y z
N MET A 1 14.17 7.33 -3.96
CA MET A 1 14.64 6.04 -4.49
C MET A 1 15.29 5.28 -3.36
N LEU A 2 14.63 4.21 -2.92
CA LEU A 2 15.21 3.27 -1.95
C LEU A 2 16.52 2.75 -2.55
N SER A 3 17.58 2.61 -1.74
CA SER A 3 18.78 1.92 -2.23
C SER A 3 18.36 0.52 -2.69
N PHE A 4 18.83 0.08 -3.87
CA PHE A 4 18.50 -1.25 -4.38
C PHE A 4 18.91 -2.35 -3.40
N ASP A 5 19.95 -2.12 -2.62
CA ASP A 5 20.45 -3.05 -1.61
C ASP A 5 19.47 -3.27 -0.45
N ALA A 6 18.51 -2.36 -0.27
CA ALA A 6 17.48 -2.45 0.77
C ALA A 6 16.24 -3.22 0.31
N ILE A 7 16.14 -3.60 -0.98
CA ILE A 7 15.00 -4.30 -1.54
C ILE A 7 15.23 -5.81 -1.43
N GLU A 8 14.37 -6.49 -0.67
CA GLU A 8 14.45 -7.94 -0.49
C GLU A 8 13.64 -8.69 -1.54
N SER A 9 12.49 -8.15 -1.95
CA SER A 9 11.67 -8.73 -3.01
C SER A 9 10.67 -7.73 -3.58
N ILE A 10 10.28 -7.93 -4.84
CA ILE A 10 9.23 -7.18 -5.52
C ILE A 10 8.23 -8.18 -6.09
N LYS A 11 6.95 -7.99 -5.80
CA LYS A 11 5.84 -8.78 -6.37
C LYS A 11 4.82 -7.86 -7.00
N LEU A 12 4.46 -8.12 -8.25
CA LEU A 12 3.38 -7.40 -8.94
C LEU A 12 2.04 -8.02 -8.57
N LEU A 13 1.12 -7.19 -8.03
CA LEU A 13 -0.23 -7.62 -7.68
C LEU A 13 -1.21 -7.43 -8.83
N SER A 14 -1.15 -6.28 -9.49
CA SER A 14 -2.06 -5.94 -10.56
C SER A 14 -1.48 -4.90 -11.51
N LEU A 15 -1.97 -4.96 -12.74
CA LEU A 15 -1.78 -3.97 -13.79
C LEU A 15 -3.17 -3.44 -14.15
N ASN A 16 -3.44 -2.18 -13.85
CA ASN A 16 -4.66 -1.50 -14.26
C ASN A 16 -4.40 -0.71 -15.53
N VAL A 17 -5.22 -0.90 -16.56
CA VAL A 17 -5.14 -0.17 -17.83
C VAL A 17 -6.47 0.53 -18.05
N GLU A 18 -6.49 1.85 -17.86
CA GLU A 18 -7.68 2.67 -18.11
C GLU A 18 -7.63 3.22 -19.54
N TYR A 19 -8.37 2.55 -20.42
CA TYR A 19 -8.35 2.75 -21.88
C TYR A 19 -8.71 4.16 -22.33
N LEU A 20 -9.53 4.88 -21.56
CA LEU A 20 -9.98 6.24 -21.89
C LEU A 20 -8.89 7.31 -21.73
N ILE A 21 -7.86 7.05 -20.92
CA ILE A 21 -6.84 8.04 -20.55
C ILE A 21 -5.41 7.53 -20.80
N LEU A 22 -5.25 6.32 -21.36
CA LEU A 22 -3.97 5.61 -21.45
C LEU A 22 -3.22 5.56 -20.10
N ALA A 23 -3.97 5.53 -18.99
CA ALA A 23 -3.37 5.47 -17.67
C ALA A 23 -3.07 4.01 -17.34
N VAL A 24 -1.78 3.70 -17.17
CA VAL A 24 -1.30 2.40 -16.72
C VAL A 24 -0.85 2.50 -15.26
N GLY A 25 -1.55 1.78 -14.38
CA GLY A 25 -1.22 1.69 -12.97
C GLY A 25 -0.64 0.33 -12.62
N VAL A 26 0.59 0.29 -12.11
CA VAL A 26 1.18 -0.94 -11.57
C VAL A 26 1.05 -0.92 -10.05
N VAL A 27 0.54 -2.01 -9.47
CA VAL A 27 0.51 -2.21 -8.03
C VAL A 27 1.53 -3.28 -7.69
N ALA A 28 2.53 -2.91 -6.89
CA ALA A 28 3.58 -3.81 -6.45
C ALA A 28 3.67 -3.83 -4.92
N ILE A 29 3.96 -5.00 -4.36
CA ILE A 29 4.45 -5.14 -2.99
C ILE A 29 5.96 -5.19 -3.05
N ILE A 30 6.60 -4.28 -2.33
CA ILE A 30 8.04 -4.24 -2.16
C ILE A 30 8.33 -4.60 -0.70
N ARG A 31 9.05 -5.70 -0.48
CA ARG A 31 9.61 -6.00 0.83
C ARG A 31 10.98 -5.36 0.94
N THR A 32 11.23 -4.69 2.05
CA THR A 32 12.49 -4.00 2.33
C THR A 32 12.98 -4.34 3.71
N SER A 33 14.30 -4.31 3.89
CA SER A 33 14.95 -4.40 5.20
C SER A 33 14.81 -3.12 6.03
N LEU A 34 14.30 -2.04 5.44
CA LEU A 34 14.13 -0.74 6.09
C LEU A 34 12.86 -0.72 6.95
N THR A 35 12.95 0.00 8.05
CA THR A 35 11.80 0.35 8.88
C THR A 35 10.92 1.40 8.20
N ALA A 36 9.65 1.47 8.61
CA ALA A 36 8.72 2.46 8.10
C ALA A 36 9.20 3.92 8.32
N SER A 37 9.90 4.18 9.44
CA SER A 37 10.48 5.48 9.76
C SER A 37 11.60 5.87 8.80
N GLU A 38 12.48 4.92 8.45
CA GLU A 38 13.55 5.14 7.47
C GLU A 38 12.98 5.39 6.08
N VAL A 39 11.98 4.60 5.66
CA VAL A 39 11.27 4.82 4.39
C VAL A 39 10.66 6.21 4.35
N LYS A 40 10.00 6.66 5.43
CA LYS A 40 9.41 8.00 5.53
C LYS A 40 10.47 9.10 5.47
N ALA A 41 11.59 8.95 6.18
CA ALA A 41 12.69 9.91 6.15
C ALA A 41 13.27 10.05 4.74
N HIS A 42 13.55 8.93 4.07
CA HIS A 42 14.01 8.93 2.68
C HIS A 42 12.98 9.57 1.75
N TRP A 43 11.69 9.25 1.91
CA TRP A 43 10.61 9.81 1.10
C TRP A 43 10.53 11.34 1.25
N LEU A 44 10.58 11.87 2.47
CA LEU A 44 10.54 13.31 2.73
C LEU A 44 11.69 14.09 2.09
N THR A 45 12.87 13.49 2.00
CA THR A 45 14.04 14.15 1.38
C THR A 45 13.96 14.21 -0.13
N GLN A 46 13.22 13.30 -0.77
CA GLN A 46 13.26 13.10 -2.23
C GLN A 46 11.92 13.36 -2.93
N ALA A 47 10.81 13.42 -2.20
CA ALA A 47 9.49 13.65 -2.77
C ALA A 47 9.42 15.05 -3.42
N PRO A 48 8.85 15.16 -4.63
CA PRO A 48 8.61 16.45 -5.27
C PRO A 48 7.71 17.36 -4.43
N ASP A 49 6.69 16.79 -3.78
CA ASP A 49 5.82 17.48 -2.82
C ASP A 49 6.06 16.94 -1.40
N ARG A 50 6.76 17.74 -0.59
CA ARG A 50 7.05 17.41 0.82
C ARG A 50 5.80 17.45 1.71
N ASN A 51 4.82 18.28 1.38
CA ASN A 51 3.58 18.41 2.14
C ASN A 51 2.68 17.19 1.92
N GLU A 52 2.66 16.65 0.71
CA GLU A 52 2.02 15.36 0.45
C GLU A 52 2.79 14.23 1.14
N ALA A 53 4.11 14.20 1.00
CA ALA A 53 4.96 13.18 1.61
C ALA A 53 4.85 13.11 3.15
N SER A 54 4.64 14.24 3.83
CA SER A 54 4.50 14.29 5.29
C SER A 54 3.22 13.63 5.80
N LYS A 55 2.17 13.59 4.97
CA LYS A 55 0.89 12.92 5.24
C LYS A 55 0.97 11.40 5.15
N LEU A 56 2.14 10.83 4.83
CA LEU A 56 2.33 9.39 4.80
C LEU A 56 1.99 8.77 6.15
N ALA A 57 1.00 7.89 6.13
CA ALA A 57 0.54 7.08 7.25
C ALA A 57 0.97 5.63 7.05
N THR A 58 1.29 4.97 8.15
CA THR A 58 1.70 3.57 8.19
C THR A 58 0.63 2.76 8.87
N VAL A 59 0.33 1.58 8.34
CA VAL A 59 -0.61 0.63 8.92
C VAL A 59 0.15 -0.66 9.18
N PRO A 60 0.08 -1.25 10.39
CA PRO A 60 0.60 -2.59 10.63
C PRO A 60 0.03 -3.57 9.61
N ALA A 61 0.88 -4.44 9.06
CA ALA A 61 0.50 -5.29 7.95
C ALA A 61 -0.44 -6.44 8.35
N ASP A 62 -0.70 -6.67 9.65
CA ASP A 62 -1.55 -7.76 10.13
C ASP A 62 -3.01 -7.60 9.70
N LEU A 63 -3.69 -8.73 9.51
CA LEU A 63 -5.04 -8.78 8.96
C LEU A 63 -6.04 -7.94 9.76
N SER A 64 -6.01 -8.03 11.10
CA SER A 64 -6.90 -7.27 11.99
C SER A 64 -6.73 -5.76 11.82
N SER A 65 -5.49 -5.26 11.92
CA SER A 65 -5.20 -3.83 11.81
C SER A 65 -5.62 -3.26 10.45
N VAL A 66 -5.37 -4.01 9.37
CA VAL A 66 -5.71 -3.56 8.01
C VAL A 66 -7.23 -3.54 7.80
N VAL A 67 -7.95 -4.56 8.29
CA VAL A 67 -9.41 -4.62 8.19
C VAL A 67 -10.06 -3.51 9.02
N GLU A 68 -9.64 -3.32 10.28
CA GLU A 68 -10.12 -2.24 11.14
C GLU A 68 -9.94 -0.88 10.45
N LYS A 69 -8.76 -0.65 9.85
CA LYS A 69 -8.48 0.58 9.12
C LYS A 69 -9.38 0.75 7.88
N LEU A 70 -9.70 -0.32 7.18
CA LEU A 70 -10.56 -0.31 5.99
C LEU A 70 -12.03 -0.01 6.31
N VAL A 71 -12.53 -0.47 7.44
CA VAL A 71 -13.94 -0.30 7.85
C VAL A 71 -14.16 0.92 8.75
N SER A 72 -13.09 1.52 9.28
CA SER A 72 -13.15 2.74 10.09
C SER A 72 -13.89 3.87 9.35
N SER A 73 -14.90 4.43 10.01
CA SER A 73 -15.68 5.58 9.53
C SER A 73 -14.86 6.88 9.47
N ASP A 74 -13.74 6.92 10.18
CA ASP A 74 -12.93 8.14 10.34
C ASP A 74 -11.94 8.35 9.18
N VAL A 75 -11.87 7.40 8.24
CA VAL A 75 -10.96 7.45 7.09
C VAL A 75 -11.75 7.59 5.80
N LEU A 76 -11.67 8.78 5.19
CA LEU A 76 -12.18 8.98 3.85
C LEU A 76 -11.17 8.43 2.83
N TRP A 77 -11.39 7.21 2.36
CA TRP A 77 -10.48 6.56 1.42
C TRP A 77 -10.62 7.12 0.00
N HIS A 78 -9.48 7.38 -0.65
CA HIS A 78 -9.46 7.45 -2.10
C HIS A 78 -9.80 6.07 -2.69
N PRO A 79 -10.70 5.96 -3.69
CA PRO A 79 -11.15 4.66 -4.22
C PRO A 79 -10.00 3.73 -4.62
N THR A 80 -8.98 4.27 -5.31
CA THR A 80 -7.79 3.51 -5.72
C THR A 80 -6.97 2.99 -4.54
N ALA A 81 -6.85 3.77 -3.45
CA ALA A 81 -6.09 3.35 -2.27
C ALA A 81 -6.80 2.22 -1.54
N ARG A 82 -8.14 2.33 -1.38
CA ARG A 82 -8.97 1.26 -0.81
C ARG A 82 -8.84 -0.03 -1.61
N MET A 83 -8.91 0.07 -2.95
CA MET A 83 -8.78 -1.11 -3.80
C MET A 83 -7.40 -1.76 -3.70
N ARG A 84 -6.32 -0.98 -3.71
CA ARG A 84 -4.95 -1.51 -3.56
C ARG A 84 -4.77 -2.24 -2.22
N LEU A 85 -5.36 -1.72 -1.15
CA LEU A 85 -5.29 -2.34 0.16
C LEU A 85 -6.07 -3.67 0.22
N ILE A 86 -7.22 -3.74 -0.44
CA ILE A 86 -7.98 -4.99 -0.60
C ILE A 86 -7.19 -6.01 -1.43
N GLN A 87 -6.54 -5.59 -2.53
CA GLN A 87 -5.67 -6.47 -3.31
C GLN A 87 -4.51 -7.01 -2.48
N PHE A 88 -3.89 -6.16 -1.66
CA PHE A 88 -2.85 -6.56 -0.70
C PHE A 88 -3.37 -7.62 0.28
N LEU A 89 -4.57 -7.44 0.85
CA LEU A 89 -5.18 -8.40 1.77
C LEU A 89 -5.36 -9.77 1.14
N PHE A 90 -6.01 -9.84 -0.03
CA PHE A 90 -6.26 -11.11 -0.71
C PHE A 90 -4.97 -11.80 -1.15
N HIS A 91 -3.97 -11.05 -1.62
CA HIS A 91 -2.67 -11.62 -1.98
C HIS A 91 -1.92 -12.18 -0.76
N THR A 92 -1.99 -11.49 0.39
CA THR A 92 -1.17 -11.83 1.56
C THR A 92 -1.81 -12.90 2.44
N TYR A 93 -3.14 -12.86 2.60
CA TYR A 93 -3.87 -13.70 3.55
C TYR A 93 -4.79 -14.74 2.89
N GLY A 94 -5.04 -14.61 1.59
CA GLY A 94 -5.96 -15.48 0.87
C GLY A 94 -7.44 -15.15 1.09
N VAL A 95 -8.30 -15.68 0.22
CA VAL A 95 -9.74 -15.33 0.18
C VAL A 95 -10.45 -15.68 1.47
N ASN A 96 -10.25 -16.90 2.00
CA ASN A 96 -10.99 -17.39 3.16
C ASN A 96 -10.76 -16.52 4.40
N ALA A 97 -9.49 -16.26 4.75
CA ALA A 97 -9.15 -15.45 5.92
C ALA A 97 -9.68 -14.01 5.81
N VAL A 98 -9.58 -13.42 4.61
CA VAL A 98 -10.10 -12.06 4.36
C VAL A 98 -11.62 -12.05 4.49
N THR A 99 -12.33 -12.99 3.87
CA THR A 99 -13.80 -13.07 3.97
C THR A 99 -14.27 -13.28 5.41
N GLU A 100 -13.56 -14.08 6.20
CA GLU A 100 -13.86 -14.26 7.63
C GLU A 100 -13.65 -12.98 8.43
N ALA A 101 -12.59 -12.21 8.15
CA ALA A 101 -12.30 -10.98 8.87
C ALA A 101 -13.29 -9.83 8.57
N PHE A 102 -14.03 -9.89 7.46
CA PHE A 102 -15.04 -8.89 7.08
C PHE A 102 -16.48 -9.25 7.49
N LYS A 103 -16.69 -10.39 8.15
CA LYS A 103 -18.00 -10.78 8.70
C LYS A 103 -18.20 -10.16 10.08
#